data_AF-A0A1Q7FFH9-F1
#
_entry.id   AF-A0A1Q7FFH9-F1
#
_cell.length_a   1.000
_cell.length_b   1.000
_cell.length_c   1.000
_cell.angle_alpha   90.00
_cell.angle_beta   90.00
_cell.angle_gamma   90.00
#
_symmetry.space_group_name_H-M   'P 1'
#
loop_
_entity.id
_entity.type
_entity.pdbx_description
1 polymer ?
#
loop_
_entity_poly.entity_id
_entity_poly.type
_entity_poly.pdbx_seq_one_letter_code
_entity_poly.pdbx_strand_id
1 'polypeptide(L)'
;MQLYFKQAILDTERLNSAFSESEGFSASRLQQGNHPMQGTMSFFKQGFRIAPVQSNVLPFKILQVMSYPNTLQNPDQETVSCLHFVAASLKQHLKVNIESDIYAVRVVFHSIVTGTEDIHMMLTKLDRIDNIPTLAGRYFGHKNPMDAIQLTSKTGSELSQKFWNDMRISQFDTHSYVVTIFNETDSLAGALDFINGVRQFVTTLMHEMEAAAKGN
;
A
#
# COMPACT_ATOMS: atom_id res chain seq x y z
N MET A 1 2.93 -3.99 0.06
CA MET A 1 3.71 -3.37 1.16
C MET A 1 5.20 -3.46 0.89
N GLN A 2 5.97 -2.47 1.35
CA GLN A 2 7.42 -2.38 1.24
C GLN A 2 8.01 -2.01 2.61
N LEU A 3 8.94 -2.82 3.11
CA LEU A 3 9.67 -2.60 4.35
C LEU A 3 11.07 -2.09 4.04
N TYR A 4 11.37 -0.89 4.50
CA TYR A 4 12.68 -0.26 4.40
C TYR A 4 13.41 -0.47 5.72
N PHE A 5 14.60 -1.04 5.68
CA PHE A 5 15.40 -1.29 6.87
C PHE A 5 16.57 -0.32 6.96
N LYS A 6 16.94 0.07 8.18
CA LYS A 6 18.09 0.95 8.46
C LYS A 6 19.43 0.32 8.07
N GLN A 7 19.48 -1.00 8.02
CA GLN A 7 20.67 -1.79 7.69
C GLN A 7 20.37 -2.75 6.53
N ALA A 8 21.42 -3.15 5.80
CA ALA A 8 21.33 -4.11 4.71
C ALA A 8 21.13 -5.56 5.21
N ILE A 9 20.00 -5.82 5.88
CA ILE A 9 19.68 -7.10 6.53
C ILE A 9 19.08 -8.14 5.56
N LEU A 10 18.88 -7.76 4.30
CA LEU A 10 18.17 -8.53 3.27
C LEU A 10 19.10 -9.33 2.37
N ASP A 11 20.09 -9.97 2.98
CA ASP A 11 20.93 -10.96 2.30
C ASP A 11 20.08 -12.16 1.85
N THR A 12 20.31 -12.64 0.63
CA THR A 12 19.54 -13.71 0.00
C THR A 12 19.66 -15.04 0.75
N GLU A 13 20.83 -15.38 1.29
CA GLU A 13 21.00 -16.63 2.07
C GLU A 13 20.16 -16.61 3.35
N ARG A 14 20.22 -15.48 4.05
CA ARG A 14 19.47 -15.21 5.28
C ARG A 14 17.96 -15.30 5.03
N LEU A 15 17.47 -14.71 3.93
CA LEU A 15 16.06 -14.76 3.57
C LEU A 15 15.59 -16.16 3.15
N ASN A 16 16.44 -16.98 2.53
CA ASN A 16 16.11 -18.38 2.22
C ASN A 16 15.83 -19.19 3.50
N SER A 17 16.54 -18.92 4.60
CA SER A 17 16.26 -19.55 5.89
C SER A 17 14.96 -19.07 6.51
N ALA A 18 14.58 -17.80 6.30
CA ALA A 18 13.34 -17.24 6.86
C ALA A 18 12.08 -17.64 6.08
N PHE A 19 12.20 -17.96 4.79
CA PHE A 19 11.09 -18.24 3.88
C PHE A 19 11.32 -19.52 3.06
N SER A 20 11.81 -20.59 3.70
CA SER A 20 12.10 -21.87 3.06
C SER A 20 10.83 -22.69 2.72
N GLU A 21 11.01 -23.76 1.95
CA GLU A 21 9.95 -24.74 1.67
C GLU A 21 9.40 -25.41 2.94
N SER A 22 10.24 -25.62 3.96
CA SER A 22 9.80 -26.14 5.25
C SER A 22 8.82 -25.23 5.99
N GLU A 23 8.85 -23.92 5.70
CA GLU A 23 7.92 -22.92 6.22
C GLU A 23 6.66 -22.74 5.33
N GLY A 24 6.53 -23.59 4.31
CA GLY A 24 5.40 -23.61 3.38
C GLY A 24 5.49 -22.58 2.24
N PHE A 25 6.70 -22.12 1.91
CA PHE A 25 6.92 -21.24 0.75
C PHE A 25 7.35 -22.03 -0.47
N SER A 26 6.89 -21.63 -1.65
CA SER A 26 7.55 -21.97 -2.90
C SER A 26 8.60 -20.91 -3.19
N ALA A 27 9.88 -21.30 -3.29
CA ALA A 27 10.94 -20.39 -3.71
C ALA A 27 11.15 -20.49 -5.21
N SER A 28 11.15 -19.35 -5.90
CA SER A 28 11.43 -19.31 -7.34
C SER A 28 12.26 -18.08 -7.70
N ARG A 29 13.24 -18.28 -8.58
CA ARG A 29 13.87 -17.18 -9.30
C ARG A 29 13.01 -16.89 -10.52
N LEU A 30 12.47 -15.67 -10.58
CA LEU A 30 11.77 -15.21 -11.77
C LEU A 30 12.74 -15.30 -12.97
N GLN A 31 12.34 -16.07 -13.99
CA GLN A 31 13.14 -16.33 -15.18
C GLN A 31 13.51 -15.02 -15.91
N GLN A 32 14.59 -15.07 -16.70
CA GLN A 32 15.00 -13.95 -17.56
C GLN A 32 13.87 -13.59 -18.55
N GLY A 33 13.49 -12.32 -18.60
CA GLY A 33 12.39 -11.76 -19.39
C GLY A 33 12.16 -10.30 -18.99
N ASN A 34 11.33 -9.51 -19.70
CA ASN A 34 11.19 -8.04 -19.51
C ASN A 34 10.53 -7.59 -18.18
N HIS A 35 10.66 -8.33 -17.08
CA HIS A 35 10.14 -7.92 -15.78
C HIS A 35 11.17 -7.04 -15.04
N PRO A 36 10.78 -5.91 -14.43
CA PRO A 36 11.70 -5.06 -13.66
C PRO A 36 12.28 -5.73 -12.39
N MET A 37 12.02 -7.02 -12.16
CA MET A 37 12.42 -7.78 -10.97
C MET A 37 13.18 -9.07 -11.33
N GLN A 38 13.77 -9.11 -12.52
CA GLN A 38 14.62 -10.21 -12.99
C GLN A 38 15.72 -10.56 -11.97
N GLY A 39 16.06 -11.85 -11.88
CA GLY A 39 17.16 -12.33 -11.03
C GLY A 39 16.89 -12.27 -9.52
N THR A 40 15.72 -11.78 -9.10
CA THR A 40 15.35 -11.67 -7.69
C THR A 40 14.73 -12.98 -7.18
N MET A 41 15.28 -13.53 -6.10
CA MET A 41 14.65 -14.65 -5.39
C MET A 41 13.30 -14.19 -4.84
N SER A 42 12.25 -14.94 -5.13
CA SER A 42 10.89 -14.65 -4.68
C SER A 42 10.33 -15.84 -3.93
N PHE A 43 9.70 -15.58 -2.79
CA PHE A 43 9.06 -16.59 -1.94
C PHE A 43 7.55 -16.42 -2.02
N PHE A 44 6.83 -17.49 -2.34
CA PHE A 44 5.40 -17.46 -2.62
C PHE A 44 4.65 -18.30 -1.58
N LYS A 45 3.58 -17.75 -1.00
CA LYS A 45 2.71 -18.47 -0.06
C LYS A 45 1.31 -17.84 -0.07
N GLN A 46 0.29 -18.67 -0.23
CA GLN A 46 -1.13 -18.30 -0.01
C GLN A 46 -1.54 -16.98 -0.69
N GLY A 47 -1.23 -16.81 -1.98
CA GLY A 47 -1.59 -15.58 -2.70
C GLY A 47 -0.69 -14.37 -2.41
N PHE A 48 0.42 -14.55 -1.69
CA PHE A 48 1.44 -13.53 -1.46
C PHE A 48 2.77 -13.89 -2.10
N ARG A 49 3.51 -12.84 -2.44
CA ARG A 49 4.92 -12.88 -2.81
C ARG A 49 5.73 -12.00 -1.88
N ILE A 50 6.80 -12.56 -1.35
CA ILE A 50 7.80 -11.88 -0.55
C ILE A 50 9.10 -11.88 -1.33
N ALA A 51 9.73 -10.73 -1.51
CA ALA A 51 11.00 -10.64 -2.24
C ALA A 51 11.86 -9.48 -1.75
N PRO A 52 13.20 -9.65 -1.67
CA PRO A 52 14.12 -8.53 -1.52
C PRO A 52 14.27 -7.82 -2.87
N VAL A 53 13.92 -6.54 -2.95
CA VAL A 53 13.91 -5.80 -4.22
C VAL A 53 14.79 -4.57 -4.10
N GLN A 54 15.47 -4.19 -5.19
CA GLN A 54 16.21 -2.93 -5.20
C GLN A 54 15.23 -1.77 -5.06
N SER A 55 15.49 -0.85 -4.13
CA SER A 55 14.71 0.38 -4.05
C SER A 55 15.05 1.28 -5.24
N ASN A 56 14.03 1.90 -5.83
CA ASN A 56 14.19 2.90 -6.88
C ASN A 56 14.64 4.26 -6.34
N VAL A 57 14.59 4.45 -5.01
CA VAL A 57 14.84 5.75 -4.35
C VAL A 57 16.05 5.67 -3.41
N LEU A 58 16.39 4.48 -2.92
CA LEU A 58 17.41 4.27 -1.91
C LEU A 58 18.47 3.28 -2.41
N PRO A 59 19.74 3.42 -2.02
CA PRO A 59 20.84 2.59 -2.52
C PRO A 59 20.86 1.17 -1.95
N PHE A 60 19.81 0.74 -1.24
CA PHE A 60 19.72 -0.56 -0.59
C PHE A 60 18.44 -1.31 -0.97
N LYS A 61 18.47 -2.63 -0.73
CA LYS A 61 17.32 -3.51 -0.94
C LYS A 61 16.26 -3.28 0.13
N ILE A 62 15.00 -3.45 -0.26
CA ILE A 62 13.82 -3.39 0.61
C ILE A 62 13.11 -4.74 0.54
N LEU A 63 12.32 -5.08 1.56
CA LEU A 63 11.51 -6.29 1.51
C LEU A 63 10.12 -5.92 1.00
N GLN A 64 9.76 -6.44 -0.17
CA GLN A 64 8.44 -6.25 -0.74
C GLN A 64 7.57 -7.45 -0.39
N VAL A 65 6.38 -7.18 0.14
CA VAL A 65 5.29 -8.16 0.32
C VAL A 65 4.13 -7.71 -0.57
N MET A 66 3.75 -8.52 -1.54
CA MET A 66 2.73 -8.21 -2.53
C MET A 66 1.68 -9.31 -2.56
N SER A 67 0.40 -8.94 -2.45
CA SER A 67 -0.70 -9.85 -2.74
C SER A 67 -0.91 -9.99 -4.24
N TYR A 68 -1.30 -11.17 -4.69
CA TYR A 68 -1.79 -11.37 -6.04
C TYR A 68 -3.25 -10.91 -6.15
N PRO A 69 -3.60 -10.19 -7.23
CA PRO A 69 -4.99 -9.83 -7.48
C PRO A 69 -5.87 -11.08 -7.52
N ASN A 70 -7.06 -11.01 -6.94
CA ASN A 70 -8.12 -12.02 -7.03
C ASN A 70 -7.79 -13.42 -6.44
N THR A 71 -6.69 -13.58 -5.70
CA THR A 71 -6.37 -14.85 -5.02
C THR A 71 -6.85 -14.92 -3.57
N LEU A 72 -7.08 -13.76 -2.94
CA LEU A 72 -7.43 -13.65 -1.52
C LEU A 72 -8.95 -13.55 -1.35
N GLN A 73 -9.51 -14.24 -0.35
CA GLN A 73 -10.94 -14.22 -0.03
C GLN A 73 -11.29 -13.07 0.92
N ASN A 74 -10.41 -12.81 1.89
CA ASN A 74 -10.44 -11.68 2.81
C ASN A 74 -9.10 -10.93 2.76
N PRO A 75 -8.89 -10.08 1.73
CA PRO A 75 -7.59 -9.48 1.43
C PRO A 75 -6.95 -8.76 2.61
N ASP A 76 -7.73 -8.02 3.41
CA ASP A 76 -7.23 -7.22 4.53
C ASP A 76 -6.70 -8.13 5.65
N GLN A 77 -7.53 -9.08 6.12
CA GLN A 77 -7.16 -10.01 7.20
C GLN A 77 -6.02 -10.94 6.78
N GLU A 78 -6.05 -11.45 5.55
CA GLU A 78 -5.00 -12.31 5.01
C GLU A 78 -3.68 -11.54 4.86
N THR A 79 -3.73 -10.27 4.46
CA THR A 79 -2.54 -9.41 4.39
C THR A 79 -1.97 -9.18 5.78
N VAL A 80 -2.79 -8.81 6.77
CA VAL A 80 -2.34 -8.62 8.17
C VAL A 80 -1.68 -9.90 8.71
N SER A 81 -2.30 -11.06 8.48
CA SER A 81 -1.76 -12.35 8.90
C SER A 81 -0.42 -12.67 8.24
N CYS A 82 -0.29 -12.42 6.93
CA CYS A 82 0.96 -12.57 6.19
C CYS A 82 2.06 -11.66 6.76
N LEU A 83 1.74 -10.41 7.08
CA LEU A 83 2.70 -9.45 7.61
C LEU A 83 3.19 -9.80 9.02
N HIS A 84 2.30 -10.29 9.89
CA HIS A 84 2.70 -10.82 11.19
C HIS A 84 3.61 -12.03 11.06
N PHE A 85 3.30 -12.94 10.13
CA PHE A 85 4.17 -14.08 9.84
C PHE A 85 5.56 -13.61 9.35
N VAL A 86 5.61 -12.69 8.38
CA VAL A 86 6.86 -12.11 7.86
C VAL A 86 7.70 -11.51 8.99
N ALA A 87 7.08 -10.69 9.86
CA ALA A 87 7.77 -10.09 10.98
C ALA A 87 8.32 -11.15 11.97
N ALA A 88 7.55 -12.19 12.26
CA ALA A 88 7.98 -13.29 13.12
C ALA A 88 9.15 -14.08 12.52
N SER A 89 9.08 -14.45 11.24
CA SER A 89 10.15 -15.17 10.54
C SER A 89 11.45 -14.36 10.49
N LEU A 90 11.37 -13.06 10.17
CA LEU A 90 12.54 -12.19 10.16
C LEU A 90 13.16 -12.06 11.56
N LYS A 91 12.34 -11.94 12.61
CA LYS A 91 12.82 -11.92 13.99
C LYS A 91 13.52 -13.22 14.37
N GLN A 92 12.91 -14.37 14.08
CA GLN A 92 13.42 -15.68 14.45
C GLN A 92 14.73 -16.01 13.73
N HIS A 93 14.78 -15.84 12.41
CA HIS A 93 15.89 -16.30 11.59
C HIS A 93 16.98 -15.24 11.40
N LEU A 94 16.59 -13.95 11.41
CA LEU A 94 17.52 -12.86 11.14
C LEU A 94 17.86 -12.03 12.39
N LYS A 95 17.24 -12.33 13.54
CA LYS A 95 17.39 -11.56 14.79
C LYS A 95 17.06 -10.08 14.61
N VAL A 96 16.15 -9.78 13.68
CA VAL A 96 15.71 -8.42 13.36
C VAL A 96 14.60 -8.04 14.32
N ASN A 97 14.74 -6.91 14.99
CA ASN A 97 13.64 -6.31 15.71
C ASN A 97 12.97 -5.31 14.77
N ILE A 98 11.90 -5.77 14.13
CA ILE A 98 11.24 -5.06 13.02
C ILE A 98 10.93 -3.60 13.38
N GLU A 99 10.38 -3.32 14.55
CA GLU A 99 10.01 -1.94 14.93
C GLU A 99 11.25 -1.05 15.18
N SER A 100 12.37 -1.60 15.66
CA SER A 100 13.59 -0.80 15.84
C SER A 100 14.40 -0.66 14.56
N ASP A 101 14.35 -1.66 13.69
CA ASP A 101 15.24 -1.79 12.53
C ASP A 101 14.61 -1.26 11.24
N ILE A 102 13.29 -1.04 11.22
CA ILE A 102 12.59 -0.33 10.15
C ILE A 102 13.01 1.14 10.11
N TYR A 103 13.27 1.62 8.91
CA TYR A 103 13.43 3.02 8.55
C TYR A 103 12.09 3.62 8.12
N ALA A 104 11.33 2.90 7.30
CA ALA A 104 10.01 3.30 6.82
C ALA A 104 9.22 2.06 6.35
N VAL A 105 7.90 2.20 6.29
CA VAL A 105 6.99 1.24 5.68
C VAL A 105 6.14 1.99 4.66
N ARG A 106 6.06 1.45 3.44
CA ARG A 106 5.12 1.92 2.43
C ARG A 106 4.06 0.86 2.17
N VAL A 107 2.79 1.22 2.34
CA VAL A 107 1.65 0.43 1.90
C VAL A 107 1.10 1.04 0.62
N VAL A 108 0.99 0.24 -0.43
CA VAL A 108 0.29 0.63 -1.65
C VAL A 108 -1.00 -0.17 -1.66
N PHE A 109 -2.12 0.55 -1.64
CA PHE A 109 -3.46 -0.02 -1.63
C PHE A 109 -4.20 0.39 -2.90
N HIS A 110 -4.87 -0.56 -3.53
CA HIS A 110 -5.71 -0.32 -4.70
C HIS A 110 -7.11 -0.84 -4.40
N SER A 111 -8.12 0.00 -4.59
CA SER A 111 -9.52 -0.37 -4.46
C SER A 111 -10.27 0.04 -5.72
N ILE A 112 -11.04 -0.90 -6.27
CA ILE A 112 -12.05 -0.62 -7.28
C ILE A 112 -13.35 -0.42 -6.52
N VAL A 113 -13.93 0.77 -6.66
CA VAL A 113 -15.18 1.15 -6.00
C VAL A 113 -16.23 1.34 -7.06
N THR A 114 -17.30 0.55 -7.04
CA THR A 114 -18.46 0.77 -7.90
C THR A 114 -19.17 2.04 -7.42
N GLY A 115 -19.27 3.02 -8.31
CA GLY A 115 -20.00 4.25 -8.05
C GLY A 115 -21.49 4.00 -8.04
N THR A 116 -22.21 4.89 -7.35
CA THR A 116 -23.67 4.81 -7.30
C THR A 116 -24.34 5.55 -8.47
N GLU A 117 -23.59 6.41 -9.18
CA GLU A 117 -24.07 7.28 -10.25
C GLU A 117 -22.98 7.58 -11.32
N ASP A 118 -23.21 8.59 -12.18
CA ASP A 118 -22.29 9.02 -13.24
C ASP A 118 -20.94 9.50 -12.68
N ILE A 119 -19.98 8.57 -12.71
CA ILE A 119 -18.58 8.75 -12.29
C ILE A 119 -17.91 9.93 -12.97
N HIS A 120 -18.23 10.16 -14.24
CA HIS A 120 -17.67 11.25 -15.00
C HIS A 120 -18.11 12.60 -14.42
N MET A 121 -19.35 12.70 -13.96
CA MET A 121 -19.85 13.89 -13.27
C MET A 121 -19.07 14.19 -11.99
N MET A 122 -18.73 13.18 -11.17
CA MET A 122 -17.98 13.39 -9.93
C MET A 122 -16.57 13.91 -10.23
N LEU A 123 -15.84 13.27 -11.15
CA LEU A 123 -14.48 13.68 -11.50
C LEU A 123 -14.43 15.06 -12.16
N THR A 124 -15.46 15.43 -12.92
CA THR A 124 -15.51 16.73 -13.60
C THR A 124 -15.97 17.87 -12.69
N LYS A 125 -16.94 17.66 -11.80
CA LYS A 125 -17.51 18.74 -10.95
C LYS A 125 -16.74 19.04 -9.68
N LEU A 126 -15.95 18.10 -9.17
CA LEU A 126 -15.25 18.31 -7.91
C LEU A 126 -14.01 19.19 -8.10
N ASP A 127 -14.19 20.50 -7.94
CA ASP A 127 -13.10 21.49 -8.06
C ASP A 127 -12.45 21.85 -6.73
N ARG A 128 -13.08 21.49 -5.59
CA ARG A 128 -12.58 21.73 -4.23
C ARG A 128 -12.89 20.54 -3.32
N ILE A 129 -12.03 20.33 -2.33
CA ILE A 129 -12.16 19.22 -1.37
C ILE A 129 -12.59 19.67 0.04
N ASP A 130 -12.71 20.98 0.28
CA ASP A 130 -12.96 21.54 1.62
C ASP A 130 -14.33 21.14 2.19
N ASN A 131 -15.29 20.81 1.32
CA ASN A 131 -16.63 20.38 1.71
C ASN A 131 -16.74 18.86 1.93
N ILE A 132 -15.64 18.10 1.81
CA ILE A 132 -15.59 16.66 2.05
C ILE A 132 -15.05 16.44 3.46
N PRO A 133 -15.88 16.06 4.45
CA PRO A 133 -15.49 15.99 5.86
C PRO A 133 -14.24 15.14 6.13
N THR A 134 -14.10 14.00 5.43
CA THR A 134 -12.96 13.10 5.57
C THR A 134 -11.64 13.72 5.11
N LEU A 135 -11.71 14.71 4.19
CA LEU A 135 -10.54 15.37 3.61
C LEU A 135 -10.26 16.76 4.20
N ALA A 136 -11.30 17.45 4.65
CA ALA A 136 -11.27 18.84 5.07
C ALA A 136 -10.19 19.08 6.14
N GLY A 137 -9.31 20.05 5.88
CA GLY A 137 -8.20 20.40 6.78
C GLY A 137 -7.05 19.39 6.82
N ARG A 138 -7.20 18.18 6.27
CA ARG A 138 -6.22 17.08 6.35
C ARG A 138 -5.43 16.86 5.07
N TYR A 139 -6.01 17.21 3.92
CA TYR A 139 -5.40 17.01 2.60
C TYR A 139 -5.35 18.31 1.79
N PHE A 140 -4.40 18.39 0.87
CA PHE A 140 -4.45 19.26 -0.30
C PHE A 140 -4.93 18.43 -1.49
N GLY A 141 -5.89 18.95 -2.26
CA GLY A 141 -6.47 18.28 -3.42
C GLY A 141 -6.34 19.09 -4.69
N HIS A 142 -6.03 18.42 -5.80
CA HIS A 142 -5.99 19.03 -7.12
C HIS A 142 -6.33 17.99 -8.20
N LYS A 143 -6.74 18.46 -9.38
CA LYS A 143 -6.82 17.62 -10.58
C LYS A 143 -5.46 17.54 -11.24
N ASN A 144 -5.04 16.34 -11.62
CA ASN A 144 -3.83 16.15 -12.40
C ASN A 144 -4.16 16.12 -13.92
N PRO A 145 -3.14 16.15 -14.80
CA PRO A 145 -3.35 16.18 -16.26
C PRO A 145 -4.03 14.94 -16.87
N MET A 146 -4.29 13.90 -16.07
CA MET A 146 -5.00 12.69 -16.49
C MET A 146 -6.46 12.68 -16.00
N ASP A 147 -6.99 13.86 -15.65
CA ASP A 147 -8.32 14.07 -15.06
C ASP A 147 -8.59 13.26 -13.79
N ALA A 148 -7.52 12.87 -13.09
CA ALA A 148 -7.60 12.20 -11.80
C ALA A 148 -7.54 13.22 -10.67
N ILE A 149 -8.29 12.96 -9.60
CA ILE A 149 -8.20 13.72 -8.35
C ILE A 149 -7.00 13.17 -7.58
N GLN A 150 -6.05 14.05 -7.27
CA GLN A 150 -4.88 13.74 -6.46
C GLN A 150 -4.97 14.47 -5.12
N LEU A 151 -4.79 13.72 -4.03
CA LEU A 151 -4.94 14.18 -2.65
C LEU A 151 -3.67 13.84 -1.88
N THR A 152 -3.01 14.84 -1.32
CA THR A 152 -1.79 14.65 -0.52
C THR A 152 -2.01 15.17 0.89
N SER A 153 -1.60 14.40 1.91
CA SER A 153 -1.72 14.82 3.31
C SER A 153 -0.99 16.15 3.55
N LYS A 154 -1.61 17.06 4.30
CA LYS A 154 -0.93 18.28 4.75
C LYS A 154 0.16 17.91 5.76
N THR A 155 1.39 18.36 5.54
CA THR A 155 2.50 18.20 6.47
C THR A 155 2.77 19.55 7.17
N GLY A 156 2.57 19.62 8.49
CA GLY A 156 2.65 20.86 9.30
C GLY A 156 2.29 20.62 10.77
N SER A 157 2.77 21.49 11.67
CA SER A 157 3.15 21.29 13.10
C SER A 157 2.19 20.59 14.08
N GLU A 158 1.02 20.10 13.69
CA GLU A 158 0.07 19.42 14.59
C GLU A 158 -0.51 18.10 14.02
N LEU A 159 -0.16 17.72 12.78
CA LEU A 159 -0.47 16.40 12.23
C LEU A 159 0.81 15.57 12.21
N SER A 160 0.85 14.55 13.06
CA SER A 160 2.06 13.78 13.38
C SER A 160 2.82 13.37 12.11
N GLN A 161 4.12 13.63 12.09
CA GLN A 161 5.09 13.16 11.07
C GLN A 161 5.14 11.62 10.91
N LYS A 162 4.28 10.87 11.61
CA LYS A 162 4.25 9.41 11.68
C LYS A 162 3.49 8.74 10.54
N PHE A 163 2.69 9.49 9.77
CA PHE A 163 2.02 8.94 8.60
C PHE A 163 1.86 10.01 7.50
N TRP A 164 1.99 9.57 6.26
CA TRP A 164 1.81 10.41 5.07
C TRP A 164 1.03 9.62 4.02
N ASN A 165 0.02 10.24 3.40
CA ASN A 165 -0.74 9.64 2.33
C ASN A 165 -0.67 10.50 1.06
N ASP A 166 -0.45 9.84 -0.07
CA ASP A 166 -0.76 10.36 -1.41
C ASP A 166 -1.80 9.43 -2.04
N MET A 167 -2.93 10.00 -2.42
CA MET A 167 -4.08 9.27 -2.93
C MET A 167 -4.43 9.78 -4.31
N ARG A 168 -4.74 8.84 -5.20
CA ARG A 168 -5.20 9.11 -6.55
C ARG A 168 -6.54 8.42 -6.78
N ILE A 169 -7.51 9.18 -7.25
CA ILE A 169 -8.84 8.71 -7.60
C ILE A 169 -9.02 8.96 -9.08
N SER A 170 -9.21 7.90 -9.85
CA SER A 170 -9.36 7.95 -11.31
C SER A 170 -10.57 7.14 -11.74
N GLN A 171 -11.10 7.43 -12.93
CA GLN A 171 -12.08 6.56 -13.56
C GLN A 171 -11.43 5.21 -13.87
N PHE A 172 -12.09 4.12 -13.49
CA PHE A 172 -11.70 2.77 -13.89
C PHE A 172 -12.50 2.30 -15.11
N ASP A 173 -13.82 2.48 -15.05
CA ASP A 173 -14.74 2.27 -16.16
C ASP A 173 -15.93 3.24 -16.05
N THR A 174 -17.02 3.01 -16.78
CA THR A 174 -18.20 3.89 -16.76
C THR A 174 -18.97 3.87 -15.44
N HIS A 175 -18.74 2.88 -14.57
CA HIS A 175 -19.47 2.64 -13.33
C HIS A 175 -18.58 2.42 -12.10
N SER A 176 -17.25 2.36 -12.25
CA SER A 176 -16.31 2.21 -11.15
C SER A 176 -15.15 3.22 -11.15
N TYR A 177 -14.71 3.58 -9.95
CA TYR A 177 -13.49 4.33 -9.68
C TYR A 177 -12.35 3.37 -9.33
N VAL A 178 -11.12 3.79 -9.57
CA VAL A 178 -9.94 3.22 -8.92
C VAL A 178 -9.37 4.24 -7.92
N VAL A 179 -9.31 3.83 -6.66
CA VAL A 179 -8.66 4.56 -5.58
C VAL A 179 -7.33 3.90 -5.30
N THR A 180 -6.24 4.61 -5.53
CA THR A 180 -4.89 4.19 -5.17
C THR A 180 -4.37 5.03 -4.02
N ILE A 181 -3.93 4.40 -2.94
CA ILE A 181 -3.38 5.08 -1.76
C ILE A 181 -1.94 4.60 -1.56
N PHE A 182 -1.01 5.54 -1.55
CA PHE A 182 0.35 5.38 -1.08
C PHE A 182 0.40 5.88 0.37
N ASN A 183 0.37 4.96 1.32
CA ASN A 183 0.56 5.26 2.72
C ASN A 183 2.02 5.00 3.11
N GLU A 184 2.63 5.96 3.78
CA GLU A 184 3.98 5.88 4.32
C GLU A 184 3.97 6.15 5.82
N THR A 185 4.68 5.34 6.57
CA THR A 185 4.80 5.46 8.03
C THR A 185 6.18 4.98 8.47
N ASP A 186 6.56 5.27 9.72
CA ASP A 186 7.85 4.90 10.31
C ASP A 186 7.83 3.55 11.07
N SER A 187 6.69 2.86 11.13
CA SER A 187 6.50 1.63 11.91
C SER A 187 5.65 0.57 11.18
N LEU A 188 5.86 -0.71 11.52
CA LEU A 188 4.99 -1.77 11.02
C LEU A 188 3.61 -1.69 11.68
N ALA A 189 3.55 -1.39 12.99
CA ALA A 189 2.30 -1.16 13.70
C ALA A 189 1.39 -0.12 13.01
N GLY A 190 1.92 1.06 12.66
CA GLY A 190 1.15 2.09 11.96
C GLY A 190 0.62 1.63 10.59
N ALA A 191 1.40 0.81 9.87
CA ALA A 191 0.99 0.24 8.60
C ALA A 191 -0.14 -0.79 8.74
N LEU A 192 -0.10 -1.61 9.80
CA LEU A 192 -1.16 -2.58 10.11
C LEU A 192 -2.45 -1.87 10.52
N ASP A 193 -2.36 -0.81 11.32
CA ASP A 193 -3.51 0.03 11.69
C ASP A 193 -4.16 0.66 10.44
N PHE A 194 -3.34 1.16 9.51
CA PHE A 194 -3.83 1.66 8.22
C PHE A 194 -4.57 0.56 7.44
N ILE A 195 -3.99 -0.64 7.29
CA ILE A 195 -4.63 -1.75 6.55
C ILE A 195 -5.98 -2.12 7.18
N ASN A 196 -6.08 -2.14 8.52
CA ASN A 196 -7.33 -2.44 9.21
C ASN A 196 -8.42 -1.38 8.98
N GLY A 197 -8.06 -0.12 8.75
CA GLY A 197 -9.00 0.98 8.58
C GLY A 197 -9.28 1.39 7.13
N VAL A 198 -8.41 1.03 6.18
CA VAL A 198 -8.41 1.61 4.82
C VAL A 198 -9.71 1.35 4.06
N ARG A 199 -10.31 0.17 4.22
CA ARG A 199 -11.56 -0.17 3.53
C ARG A 199 -12.71 0.76 3.95
N GLN A 200 -12.88 0.98 5.25
CA GLN A 200 -13.93 1.88 5.76
C GLN A 200 -13.65 3.32 5.35
N PHE A 201 -12.38 3.73 5.39
CA PHE A 201 -11.96 5.05 4.94
C PHE A 201 -12.32 5.29 3.46
N VAL A 202 -11.98 4.37 2.56
CA VAL A 202 -12.29 4.50 1.12
C VAL A 202 -13.80 4.55 0.88
N THR A 203 -14.58 3.66 1.51
CA THR A 203 -16.05 3.68 1.37
C THR A 203 -16.65 5.03 1.79
N THR A 204 -16.21 5.56 2.94
CA THR A 204 -16.70 6.84 3.48
C THR A 204 -16.30 8.00 2.57
N LEU A 205 -15.03 8.03 2.15
CA LEU A 205 -14.48 9.05 1.25
C LEU A 205 -15.28 9.11 -0.06
N MET A 206 -15.49 7.97 -0.71
CA MET A 206 -16.19 7.95 -2.00
C MET A 206 -17.65 8.40 -1.87
N HIS A 207 -18.33 8.01 -0.79
CA HIS A 207 -19.70 8.46 -0.52
C HIS A 207 -19.79 9.98 -0.33
N GLU A 208 -18.88 10.56 0.47
CA GLU A 208 -18.83 12.01 0.69
C GLU A 208 -18.48 12.78 -0.59
N MET A 209 -17.58 12.25 -1.42
CA MET A 209 -17.24 12.83 -2.72
C MET A 209 -18.42 12.83 -3.69
N GLU A 210 -19.16 11.72 -3.78
CA GLU A 210 -20.36 11.62 -4.60
C GLU A 210 -21.44 12.59 -4.13
N ALA A 211 -21.63 12.75 -2.82
CA ALA A 211 -22.57 13.73 -2.26
C ALA A 211 -22.16 15.18 -2.59
N ALA A 212 -20.87 15.51 -2.42
CA ALA A 212 -20.37 16.86 -2.69
C ALA A 212 -20.50 17.26 -4.18
N ALA A 213 -20.29 16.32 -5.10
CA ALA A 213 -20.40 16.57 -6.54
C ALA A 213 -21.84 16.88 -7.02
N LYS A 214 -22.86 16.47 -6.26
CA LYS A 214 -24.27 16.75 -6.56
C LYS A 214 -24.69 18.16 -6.19
N GLY A 215 -23.95 18.81 -5.28
CA GLY A 215 -24.38 20.00 -4.59
C GLY A 215 -25.48 19.65 -3.59
N ASN A 216 -25.32 20.10 -2.34
CA ASN A 216 -26.47 20.20 -1.44
C ASN A 216 -27.48 21.21 -2.00
#